data_AF-A0A353PEA4-F1
#
_entry.id   AF-A0A353PEA4-F1
#
_cell.length_a   1.000
_cell.length_b   1.000
_cell.length_c   1.000
_cell.angle_alpha   90.00
_cell.angle_beta   90.00
_cell.angle_gamma   90.00
#
_symmetry.space_group_name_H-M   'P 1'
#
loop_
_entity.id
_entity.type
_entity.pdbx_description
1 polymer ?
#
loop_
_entity_poly.entity_id
_entity_poly.type
_entity_poly.pdbx_seq_one_letter_code
_entity_poly.pdbx_strand_id
1 'polypeptide(L)'
;SKMMKPGIGSYERFRQMFEKYSKEAGKEQYLIPYFIAAHPGTTDTDMMNLALWLKKNGFRADQVQTFYPSPMATATAMYHSGRNPLRRVGRDSEPVDIVKGERRRRLHKAFLRYHDPANWPRLREALKAMGRADLIGNGKRHLIPTWQPATDGGYHSPRRKNATPVKGRVLTQHTGLPPREGALQTSAARKRPTTGSAAYGDGGRDPGRSRKPSSTRRKVSGSGRTR
;
A
#
# COMPACT_ATOMS: atom_id res chain seq x y z
N SER A 1 23.71 6.44 0.51
CA SER A 1 22.38 6.75 -0.08
C SER A 1 22.52 7.06 -1.55
N LYS A 2 21.59 6.62 -2.41
CA LYS A 2 21.54 6.96 -3.85
C LYS A 2 20.62 8.16 -4.14
N MET A 3 19.95 8.73 -3.12
CA MET A 3 18.99 9.84 -3.26
C MET A 3 19.63 11.24 -3.27
N MET A 4 20.97 11.35 -3.25
CA MET A 4 21.74 12.61 -3.05
C MET A 4 21.43 13.43 -1.79
N LYS A 5 20.48 13.00 -0.93
CA LYS A 5 20.23 13.60 0.38
C LYS A 5 21.47 13.48 1.29
N PRO A 6 21.83 14.53 2.06
CA PRO A 6 22.91 14.46 3.05
C PRO A 6 22.57 13.52 4.20
N GLY A 7 23.57 13.20 5.03
CA GLY A 7 23.41 12.37 6.23
C GLY A 7 22.43 12.95 7.26
N ILE A 8 21.89 12.09 8.13
CA ILE A 8 20.78 12.42 9.03
C ILE A 8 21.08 13.60 9.97
N GLY A 9 22.34 13.79 10.38
CA GLY A 9 22.77 14.94 11.18
C GLY A 9 22.50 16.30 10.52
N SER A 10 22.40 16.37 9.19
CA SER A 10 21.99 17.61 8.50
C SER A 10 20.50 17.90 8.66
N TYR A 11 19.64 16.87 8.73
CA TYR A 11 18.24 17.05 9.13
C TYR A 11 18.12 17.42 10.61
N GLU A 12 18.94 16.82 11.49
CA GLU A 12 18.90 17.10 12.92
C GLU A 12 19.35 18.55 13.24
N ARG A 13 20.40 19.06 12.57
CA ARG A 13 20.77 20.49 12.63
C ARG A 13 19.66 21.40 12.06
N PHE A 14 19.05 21.03 10.93
CA PHE A 14 17.92 21.79 10.39
C PHE A 14 16.74 21.85 11.36
N ARG A 15 16.41 20.74 12.03
CA ARG A 15 15.37 20.67 13.06
C ARG A 15 15.66 21.61 14.23
N GLN A 16 16.88 21.61 14.74
CA GLN A 16 17.31 22.49 15.83
C GLN A 16 17.19 23.98 15.46
N MET A 17 17.62 24.36 14.25
CA MET A 17 17.46 25.73 13.76
C MET A 17 16.00 26.11 13.57
N PHE A 18 15.19 25.25 12.97
CA PHE A 18 13.75 25.46 12.79
C PHE A 18 13.03 25.66 14.13
N GLU A 19 13.21 24.75 15.08
CA GLU A 19 12.57 24.81 16.40
C GLU A 19 13.00 26.06 17.19
N LYS A 20 14.27 26.49 17.07
CA LYS A 20 14.74 27.77 17.62
C LYS A 20 13.97 28.94 16.99
N TYR A 21 14.04 29.10 15.66
CA TYR A 21 13.54 30.30 14.99
C TYR A 21 12.01 30.38 14.92
N SER A 22 11.28 29.25 14.93
CA SER A 22 9.83 29.25 15.09
C SER A 22 9.41 29.75 16.47
N LYS A 23 10.13 29.36 17.54
CA LYS A 23 9.91 29.89 18.90
C LYS A 23 10.28 31.37 19.00
N GLU A 24 11.41 31.77 18.43
CA GLU A 24 11.88 33.16 18.39
C GLU A 24 10.89 34.09 17.66
N ALA A 25 10.26 33.59 16.57
CA ALA A 25 9.22 34.29 15.84
C ALA A 25 7.81 34.19 16.46
N GLY A 26 7.64 33.51 17.60
CA GLY A 26 6.35 33.32 18.27
C GLY A 26 5.32 32.48 17.50
N LYS A 27 5.76 31.57 16.62
CA LYS A 27 4.88 30.82 15.71
C LYS A 27 4.82 29.33 16.05
N GLU A 28 3.61 28.78 16.17
CA GLU A 28 3.40 27.34 16.14
C GLU A 28 3.66 26.80 14.73
N GLN A 29 4.81 26.17 14.53
CA GLN A 29 5.21 25.56 13.27
C GLN A 29 5.76 24.16 13.52
N TYR A 30 5.46 23.23 12.61
CA TYR A 30 5.78 21.81 12.80
C TYR A 30 6.47 21.23 11.56
N LEU A 31 7.50 20.42 11.76
CA LEU A 31 8.10 19.66 10.68
C LEU A 31 7.22 18.46 10.34
N ILE A 32 6.69 18.44 9.12
CA ILE A 32 5.95 17.31 8.54
C ILE A 32 6.88 16.57 7.57
N PRO A 33 7.60 15.52 8.00
CA PRO A 33 8.55 14.82 7.13
C PRO A 33 7.82 13.90 6.13
N TYR A 34 8.26 13.97 4.87
CA TYR A 34 7.78 13.11 3.78
C TYR A 34 8.73 11.96 3.50
N PHE A 35 8.21 10.73 3.54
CA PHE A 35 8.99 9.48 3.37
C PHE A 35 8.54 8.69 2.13
N ILE A 36 9.52 8.12 1.42
CA ILE A 36 9.31 7.31 0.22
C ILE A 36 9.81 5.88 0.49
N ALA A 37 8.91 4.90 0.46
CA ALA A 37 9.26 3.48 0.47
C ALA A 37 9.82 3.02 -0.90
N ALA A 38 10.64 1.97 -0.92
CA ALA A 38 11.02 1.26 -2.15
C ALA A 38 11.77 2.09 -3.22
N HIS A 39 12.51 3.13 -2.83
CA HIS A 39 13.37 3.89 -3.75
C HIS A 39 14.49 2.99 -4.30
N PRO A 40 14.90 3.11 -5.58
CA PRO A 40 16.06 2.43 -6.15
C PRO A 40 17.32 2.52 -5.27
N GLY A 41 17.99 1.38 -5.07
CA GLY A 41 19.17 1.26 -4.21
C GLY A 41 18.87 1.37 -2.70
N THR A 42 17.64 1.05 -2.28
CA THR A 42 17.24 0.93 -0.87
C THR A 42 17.13 -0.53 -0.48
N THR A 43 17.86 -0.95 0.55
CA THR A 43 17.76 -2.30 1.11
C THR A 43 16.66 -2.40 2.17
N ASP A 44 16.32 -3.63 2.55
CA ASP A 44 15.36 -3.90 3.62
C ASP A 44 15.94 -3.48 4.99
N THR A 45 17.27 -3.54 5.13
CA THR A 45 18.05 -3.01 6.25
C THR A 45 17.96 -1.48 6.35
N ASP A 46 18.01 -0.75 5.23
CA ASP A 46 17.82 0.71 5.22
C ASP A 46 16.41 1.09 5.73
N MET A 47 15.39 0.36 5.30
CA MET A 47 14.01 0.58 5.73
C MET A 47 13.79 0.22 7.21
N MET A 48 14.40 -0.86 7.70
CA MET A 48 14.43 -1.20 9.12
C MET A 48 15.13 -0.11 9.96
N ASN A 49 16.29 0.37 9.53
CA ASN A 49 17.04 1.41 10.22
C ASN A 49 16.26 2.75 10.23
N LEU A 50 15.60 3.09 9.13
CA LEU A 50 14.69 4.24 9.07
C LEU A 50 13.49 4.06 10.02
N ALA A 51 12.88 2.88 10.08
CA ALA A 51 11.79 2.59 11.02
C ALA A 51 12.20 2.74 12.49
N LEU A 52 13.43 2.32 12.84
CA LEU A 52 14.01 2.55 14.16
C LEU A 52 14.24 4.05 14.44
N TRP A 53 14.75 4.82 13.47
CA TRP A 53 14.92 6.26 13.61
C TRP A 53 13.57 6.99 13.76
N LEU A 54 12.54 6.59 13.00
CA LEU A 54 11.17 7.10 13.18
C LEU A 54 10.68 6.87 14.61
N LYS A 55 10.79 5.62 15.10
CA LYS A 55 10.35 5.25 16.44
C LYS A 55 11.13 5.98 17.55
N LYS A 56 12.44 6.18 17.39
CA LYS A 56 13.29 6.95 18.32
C LYS A 56 12.86 8.42 18.41
N ASN A 57 12.44 9.01 17.29
CA ASN A 57 12.03 10.42 17.20
C ASN A 57 10.49 10.61 17.32
N GLY A 58 9.74 9.57 17.70
CA GLY A 58 8.29 9.64 17.91
C GLY A 58 7.42 9.73 16.64
N PHE A 59 8.00 9.72 15.44
CA PHE A 59 7.27 9.86 14.18
C PHE A 59 6.45 8.61 13.84
N ARG A 60 5.14 8.78 13.63
CA ARG A 60 4.22 7.76 13.12
C ARG A 60 3.66 8.22 11.77
N ALA A 61 4.21 7.70 10.67
CA ALA A 61 3.83 8.12 9.33
C ALA A 61 2.63 7.31 8.82
N ASP A 62 1.42 7.87 8.82
CA ASP A 62 0.27 7.15 8.25
C ASP A 62 0.21 7.21 6.73
N GLN A 63 0.52 8.38 6.14
CA GLN A 63 0.67 8.52 4.70
C GLN A 63 2.10 8.18 4.28
N VAL A 64 2.27 7.00 3.66
CA VAL A 64 3.54 6.55 3.10
C VAL A 64 3.38 6.31 1.60
N GLN A 65 4.06 7.14 0.81
CA GLN A 65 4.16 6.97 -0.63
C GLN A 65 5.21 5.89 -0.94
N THR A 66 4.92 5.04 -1.91
CA THR A 66 5.90 4.12 -2.49
C THR A 66 6.49 4.76 -3.72
N PHE A 67 7.79 4.56 -3.99
CA PHE A 67 8.43 5.07 -5.18
C PHE A 67 7.64 4.69 -6.44
N TYR A 68 7.51 5.68 -7.32
CA TYR A 68 6.87 5.60 -8.63
C TYR A 68 7.83 6.20 -9.66
N PRO A 69 8.12 5.50 -10.77
CA PRO A 69 9.07 5.98 -11.78
C PRO A 69 8.47 7.12 -12.62
N SER A 70 8.62 8.37 -12.15
CA SER A 70 8.27 9.56 -12.93
C SER A 70 9.30 9.82 -14.05
N PRO A 71 8.91 10.26 -15.25
CA PRO A 71 9.85 10.67 -16.29
C PRO A 71 10.89 11.72 -15.81
N MET A 72 12.01 11.82 -16.53
CA MET A 72 13.10 12.78 -16.31
C MET A 72 13.82 12.72 -14.94
N ALA A 73 13.43 11.81 -14.03
CA ALA A 73 14.07 11.67 -12.72
C ALA A 73 15.27 10.69 -12.74
N THR A 74 16.37 11.06 -12.08
CA THR A 74 17.57 10.21 -11.92
C THR A 74 17.27 8.87 -11.27
N ALA A 75 16.32 8.83 -10.32
CA ALA A 75 15.84 7.60 -9.71
C ALA A 75 15.09 6.70 -10.70
N THR A 76 14.36 7.27 -11.66
CA THR A 76 13.69 6.51 -12.73
C THR A 76 14.72 5.89 -13.68
N ALA A 77 15.78 6.62 -14.02
CA ALA A 77 16.91 6.05 -14.75
C ALA A 77 17.53 4.85 -14.01
N MET A 78 17.69 4.90 -12.67
CA MET A 78 18.08 3.72 -11.87
C MET A 78 17.03 2.60 -11.95
N TYR A 79 15.74 2.91 -11.80
CA TYR A 79 14.65 1.93 -11.79
C TYR A 79 14.55 1.10 -13.07
N HIS A 80 14.82 1.71 -14.23
CA HIS A 80 14.81 1.02 -15.52
C HIS A 80 16.16 0.37 -15.84
N SER A 81 17.29 1.05 -15.66
CA SER A 81 18.61 0.52 -16.05
C SER A 81 19.24 -0.47 -15.07
N GLY A 82 18.85 -0.45 -13.79
CA GLY A 82 19.53 -1.20 -12.73
C GLY A 82 20.98 -0.74 -12.47
N ARG A 83 21.36 0.47 -12.91
CA ARG A 83 22.70 1.07 -12.70
C ARG A 83 22.59 2.46 -12.04
N ASN A 84 23.69 2.99 -11.55
CA ASN A 84 23.75 4.30 -10.90
C ASN A 84 24.26 5.40 -11.87
N PRO A 85 23.40 6.25 -12.46
CA PRO A 85 23.81 7.29 -13.40
C PRO A 85 24.51 8.49 -12.74
N LEU A 86 24.61 8.54 -11.40
CA LEU A 86 25.39 9.55 -10.66
C LEU A 86 26.91 9.25 -10.68
N ARG A 87 27.33 8.22 -11.42
CA ARG A 87 28.73 7.85 -11.68
C ARG A 87 28.83 7.39 -13.14
N ARG A 88 30.06 7.36 -13.70
CA ARG A 88 30.32 6.83 -15.04
C ARG A 88 29.77 5.40 -15.15
N VAL A 89 28.83 5.19 -16.07
CA VAL A 89 28.28 3.87 -16.36
C VAL A 89 29.16 3.17 -17.41
N GLY A 90 29.56 1.95 -17.11
CA GLY A 90 30.32 1.04 -17.97
C GLY A 90 29.96 -0.41 -17.66
N ARG A 91 30.70 -1.37 -18.22
CA ARG A 91 30.45 -2.81 -18.05
C ARG A 91 30.37 -3.20 -16.57
N ASP A 92 31.35 -2.74 -15.81
CA ASP A 92 31.65 -3.18 -14.43
C ASP A 92 31.01 -2.27 -13.36
N SER A 93 30.07 -1.40 -13.75
CA SER A 93 29.38 -0.51 -12.81
C SER A 93 28.52 -1.27 -11.81
N GLU A 94 28.66 -0.92 -10.53
CA GLU A 94 27.83 -1.39 -9.41
C GLU A 94 26.33 -1.48 -9.79
N PRO A 95 25.70 -2.67 -9.70
CA PRO A 95 24.26 -2.81 -9.93
C PRO A 95 23.48 -2.12 -8.80
N VAL A 96 22.32 -1.57 -9.15
CA VAL A 96 21.40 -0.93 -8.20
C VAL A 96 20.20 -1.84 -8.00
N ASP A 97 20.01 -2.31 -6.77
CA ASP A 97 18.86 -3.12 -6.38
C ASP A 97 17.54 -2.32 -6.52
N ILE A 98 16.56 -2.88 -7.24
CA ILE A 98 15.29 -2.22 -7.55
C ILE A 98 14.10 -2.99 -6.96
N VAL A 99 13.38 -2.34 -6.05
CA VAL A 99 12.26 -2.90 -5.31
C VAL A 99 10.98 -2.90 -6.17
N LYS A 100 10.94 -3.76 -7.19
CA LYS A 100 9.81 -3.89 -8.14
C LYS A 100 8.69 -4.80 -7.61
N GLY A 101 9.04 -5.95 -7.01
CA GLY A 101 8.08 -6.96 -6.58
C GLY A 101 7.17 -6.53 -5.42
N GLU A 102 5.88 -6.87 -5.50
CA GLU A 102 4.86 -6.38 -4.58
C GLU A 102 5.14 -6.74 -3.11
N ARG A 103 5.52 -7.99 -2.81
CA ARG A 103 5.85 -8.44 -1.44
C ARG A 103 6.85 -7.50 -0.76
N ARG A 104 7.89 -7.10 -1.51
CA ARG A 104 8.98 -6.25 -1.02
C ARG A 104 8.58 -4.77 -0.95
N ARG A 105 7.80 -4.26 -1.91
CA ARG A 105 7.18 -2.92 -1.82
C ARG A 105 6.24 -2.81 -0.60
N ARG A 106 5.42 -3.84 -0.33
CA ARG A 106 4.58 -3.94 0.88
C ARG A 106 5.39 -4.05 2.17
N LEU A 107 6.55 -4.71 2.16
CA LEU A 107 7.48 -4.75 3.31
C LEU A 107 8.13 -3.39 3.58
N HIS A 108 8.64 -2.71 2.55
CA HIS A 108 9.22 -1.36 2.69
C HIS A 108 8.18 -0.35 3.21
N LYS A 109 6.93 -0.43 2.74
CA LYS A 109 5.82 0.37 3.28
C LYS A 109 5.45 -0.03 4.72
N ALA A 110 5.54 -1.31 5.07
CA ALA A 110 5.29 -1.79 6.43
C ALA A 110 6.30 -1.26 7.45
N PHE A 111 7.59 -1.18 7.10
CA PHE A 111 8.62 -0.61 7.97
C PHE A 111 8.33 0.85 8.34
N LEU A 112 7.98 1.69 7.36
CA LEU A 112 7.62 3.10 7.61
C LEU A 112 6.30 3.25 8.40
N ARG A 113 5.48 2.19 8.48
CA ARG A 113 4.22 2.12 9.23
C ARG A 113 4.28 1.08 10.35
N TYR A 114 5.41 1.04 11.07
CA TYR A 114 5.70 0.08 12.14
C TYR A 114 4.68 0.11 13.30
N HIS A 115 3.97 1.22 13.48
CA HIS A 115 2.96 1.41 14.53
C HIS A 115 1.62 0.73 14.21
N ASP A 116 1.38 0.34 12.97
CA ASP A 116 0.15 -0.30 12.51
C ASP A 116 0.18 -1.83 12.75
N PRO A 117 -0.73 -2.40 13.56
CA PRO A 117 -0.74 -3.83 13.86
C PRO A 117 -0.92 -4.75 12.65
N ALA A 118 -1.56 -4.29 11.57
CA ALA A 118 -1.72 -5.09 10.35
C ALA A 118 -0.38 -5.35 9.63
N ASN A 119 0.67 -4.60 9.96
CA ASN A 119 2.02 -4.81 9.46
C ASN A 119 2.85 -5.77 10.32
N TRP A 120 2.52 -5.95 11.61
CA TRP A 120 3.37 -6.68 12.56
C TRP A 120 3.69 -8.12 12.15
N PRO A 121 2.78 -8.94 11.57
CA PRO A 121 3.13 -10.29 11.13
C PRO A 121 4.22 -10.31 10.05
N ARG A 122 4.13 -9.42 9.06
CA ARG A 122 5.13 -9.28 7.98
C ARG A 122 6.46 -8.73 8.50
N LEU A 123 6.41 -7.78 9.43
CA LEU A 123 7.61 -7.25 10.09
C LEU A 123 8.28 -8.32 10.97
N ARG A 124 7.50 -9.18 11.64
CA ARG A 124 7.99 -10.28 12.47
C ARG A 124 8.68 -11.37 11.63
N GLU A 125 8.14 -11.67 10.45
CA GLU A 125 8.79 -12.54 9.45
C GLU A 125 10.12 -11.94 8.98
N ALA A 126 10.10 -10.69 8.49
CA ALA A 126 11.27 -10.01 7.96
C ALA A 126 12.38 -9.84 9.00
N LEU A 127 12.05 -9.38 10.22
CA LEU A 127 13.02 -9.23 11.31
C LEU A 127 13.68 -10.55 11.70
N LYS A 128 12.94 -11.66 11.70
CA LYS A 128 13.53 -13.00 11.90
C LYS A 128 14.48 -13.38 10.76
N ALA A 129 14.05 -13.21 9.50
CA ALA A 129 14.87 -13.52 8.32
C ALA A 129 16.14 -12.65 8.23
N MET A 130 16.11 -11.42 8.76
CA MET A 130 17.26 -10.50 8.84
C MET A 130 18.16 -10.76 10.07
N GLY A 131 17.89 -11.78 10.89
CA GLY A 131 18.60 -12.03 12.15
C GLY A 131 18.34 -11.01 13.26
N ARG A 132 17.40 -10.07 13.05
CA ARG A 132 17.07 -8.95 13.95
C ARG A 132 15.86 -9.23 14.84
N ALA A 133 15.80 -10.44 15.40
CA ALA A 133 14.77 -10.84 16.37
C ALA A 133 14.85 -10.03 17.68
N ASP A 134 15.99 -9.41 17.98
CA ASP A 134 16.19 -8.44 19.08
C ASP A 134 15.30 -7.19 18.95
N LEU A 135 14.75 -6.91 17.76
CA LEU A 135 13.79 -5.83 17.53
C LEU A 135 12.33 -6.24 17.75
N ILE A 136 12.08 -7.42 18.33
CA ILE A 136 10.75 -7.92 18.69
C ILE A 136 10.63 -7.93 20.23
N GLY A 137 9.76 -7.09 20.79
CA GLY A 137 9.59 -6.97 22.23
C GLY A 137 8.75 -5.76 22.67
N ASN A 138 8.31 -5.75 23.92
CA ASN A 138 7.32 -4.77 24.40
C ASN A 138 7.95 -3.48 24.97
N GLY A 139 9.25 -3.47 25.27
CA GLY A 139 9.98 -2.28 25.73
C GLY A 139 10.35 -1.29 24.61
N LYS A 140 10.73 -0.05 24.98
CA LYS A 140 10.96 1.09 24.05
C LYS A 140 11.95 0.81 22.90
N ARG A 141 12.98 -0.04 23.12
CA ARG A 141 14.06 -0.33 22.15
C ARG A 141 13.66 -1.16 20.93
N HIS A 142 12.63 -1.99 21.07
CA HIS A 142 12.22 -2.95 20.03
C HIS A 142 11.38 -2.21 18.97
N LEU A 143 11.31 -2.72 17.74
CA LEU A 143 10.49 -2.10 16.69
C LEU A 143 9.00 -2.45 16.85
N ILE A 144 8.68 -3.74 16.99
CA ILE A 144 7.31 -4.28 17.12
C ILE A 144 7.15 -5.09 18.43
N PRO A 145 5.94 -5.18 19.01
CA PRO A 145 5.69 -5.97 20.23
C PRO A 145 5.71 -7.49 19.97
N THR A 146 5.73 -8.30 21.04
CA THR A 146 5.61 -9.77 20.95
C THR A 146 4.22 -10.22 20.52
N TRP A 147 3.18 -9.55 21.01
CA TRP A 147 1.78 -9.88 20.79
C TRP A 147 1.24 -9.36 19.45
N GLN A 148 0.01 -9.78 19.14
CA GLN A 148 -0.80 -9.34 18.00
C GLN A 148 -2.22 -9.07 18.54
N PRO A 149 -2.88 -7.94 18.23
CA PRO A 149 -4.27 -7.75 18.61
C PRO A 149 -5.17 -8.62 17.75
N ALA A 150 -6.34 -8.97 18.28
CA ALA A 150 -7.46 -9.40 17.44
C ALA A 150 -7.91 -8.21 16.58
N THR A 151 -7.47 -8.18 15.33
CA THR A 151 -7.88 -7.21 14.32
C THR A 151 -8.43 -7.95 13.11
N ASP A 152 -9.51 -7.45 12.56
CA ASP A 152 -10.27 -7.94 11.39
C ASP A 152 -9.51 -7.84 10.05
N GLY A 153 -8.17 -7.70 10.09
CA GLY A 153 -7.29 -7.56 8.93
C GLY A 153 -7.43 -6.24 8.16
N GLY A 154 -8.39 -5.40 8.54
CA GLY A 154 -8.75 -4.15 7.88
C GLY A 154 -7.63 -3.10 7.93
N TYR A 155 -7.33 -2.50 6.78
CA TYR A 155 -6.53 -1.28 6.73
C TYR A 155 -7.38 -0.07 7.12
N HIS A 156 -7.43 0.23 8.43
CA HIS A 156 -8.10 1.42 8.94
C HIS A 156 -7.25 2.66 8.70
N SER A 157 -7.40 3.26 7.51
CA SER A 157 -6.91 4.61 7.25
C SER A 157 -7.54 5.59 8.26
N PRO A 158 -6.77 6.46 8.95
CA PRO A 158 -7.30 7.50 9.84
C PRO A 158 -7.92 8.67 9.06
N ARG A 159 -8.89 8.36 8.18
CA ARG A 159 -9.74 9.34 7.51
C ARG A 159 -10.58 10.03 8.59
N ARG A 160 -10.28 11.30 8.88
CA ARG A 160 -11.06 12.13 9.82
C ARG A 160 -12.55 12.00 9.51
N LYS A 161 -13.39 11.82 10.54
CA LYS A 161 -14.85 11.58 10.39
C LYS A 161 -15.55 12.64 9.52
N ASN A 162 -15.02 13.87 9.52
CA ASN A 162 -15.47 15.02 8.72
C ASN A 162 -15.36 14.84 7.19
N ALA A 163 -14.82 13.71 6.69
CA ALA A 163 -14.62 13.44 5.27
C ALA A 163 -15.59 12.39 4.68
N THR A 164 -16.73 12.11 5.32
CA THR A 164 -17.86 11.45 4.66
C THR A 164 -18.65 12.48 3.84
N PRO A 165 -18.73 12.36 2.50
CA PRO A 165 -19.54 13.28 1.70
C PRO A 165 -21.03 13.07 2.02
N VAL A 166 -21.74 14.15 2.35
CA VAL A 166 -23.20 14.11 2.50
C VAL A 166 -23.81 13.79 1.13
N LYS A 167 -24.66 12.76 1.06
CA LYS A 167 -25.29 12.31 -0.18
C LYS A 167 -26.05 13.47 -0.84
N GLY A 168 -25.58 13.89 -2.02
CA GLY A 168 -26.12 15.03 -2.78
C GLY A 168 -25.30 16.32 -2.72
N ARG A 169 -24.32 16.46 -1.81
CA ARG A 169 -23.52 17.70 -1.67
C ARG A 169 -22.20 17.62 -2.44
N VAL A 170 -22.24 17.94 -3.73
CA VAL A 170 -21.03 18.17 -4.55
C VAL A 170 -20.52 19.60 -4.30
N LEU A 171 -19.27 19.76 -3.85
CA LEU A 171 -18.63 21.06 -3.61
C LEU A 171 -17.47 21.29 -4.59
N THR A 172 -17.79 21.51 -5.86
CA THR A 172 -16.85 22.00 -6.88
C THR A 172 -16.77 23.53 -6.84
N GLN A 173 -16.08 24.07 -5.85
CA GLN A 173 -15.88 25.52 -5.63
C GLN A 173 -14.82 26.13 -6.58
N HIS A 174 -14.96 25.88 -7.90
CA HIS A 174 -13.93 26.23 -8.91
C HIS A 174 -14.48 26.86 -10.21
N THR A 175 -15.53 27.68 -10.12
CA THR A 175 -15.79 28.78 -11.08
C THR A 175 -16.42 29.95 -10.33
N GLY A 176 -15.86 31.15 -10.48
CA GLY A 176 -16.35 32.38 -9.85
C GLY A 176 -17.57 32.99 -10.56
N LEU A 177 -18.51 32.15 -10.98
CA LEU A 177 -19.73 32.56 -11.69
C LEU A 177 -20.94 32.31 -10.78
N PRO A 178 -21.90 33.24 -10.68
CA PRO A 178 -23.09 33.03 -9.86
C PRO A 178 -23.92 31.84 -10.38
N PRO A 179 -24.64 31.11 -9.51
CA PRO A 179 -25.56 30.07 -9.94
C PRO A 179 -26.58 30.60 -10.94
N ARG A 180 -26.74 29.91 -12.08
CA ARG A 180 -27.62 30.34 -13.16
C ARG A 180 -29.09 30.18 -12.74
N GLU A 181 -29.77 31.31 -12.56
CA GLU A 181 -31.21 31.33 -12.30
C GLU A 181 -31.97 30.65 -13.46
N GLY A 182 -33.07 29.95 -13.14
CA GLY A 182 -33.91 29.25 -14.12
C GLY A 182 -33.60 27.76 -14.36
N ALA A 183 -32.70 27.13 -13.59
CA ALA A 183 -32.54 25.67 -13.62
C ALA A 183 -33.78 24.96 -13.04
N LEU A 184 -34.63 24.43 -13.92
CA LEU A 184 -35.97 23.89 -13.61
C LEU A 184 -35.99 22.71 -12.62
N GLN A 185 -37.11 22.61 -11.89
CA GLN A 185 -37.38 21.55 -10.90
C GLN A 185 -37.43 20.16 -11.55
N THR A 186 -36.79 19.17 -10.93
CA THR A 186 -36.93 17.75 -11.31
C THR A 186 -37.66 16.95 -10.23
N SER A 187 -38.98 16.87 -10.42
CA SER A 187 -39.94 15.82 -10.04
C SER A 187 -39.66 14.88 -8.85
N ALA A 188 -40.66 14.81 -7.96
CA ALA A 188 -40.66 13.95 -6.77
C ALA A 188 -40.57 12.43 -7.07
N ALA A 189 -40.02 11.69 -6.10
CA ALA A 189 -39.78 10.24 -6.21
C ALA A 189 -41.08 9.43 -6.28
N ARG A 190 -41.32 8.74 -7.40
CA ARG A 190 -42.45 7.82 -7.59
C ARG A 190 -42.05 6.38 -7.22
N LYS A 191 -42.62 5.83 -6.14
CA LYS A 191 -42.46 4.41 -5.77
C LYS A 191 -42.98 3.50 -6.90
N ARG A 192 -42.29 2.40 -7.19
CA ARG A 192 -42.83 1.29 -8.00
C ARG A 192 -43.51 0.27 -7.07
N PRO A 193 -44.76 -0.17 -7.34
CA PRO A 193 -45.43 -1.25 -6.61
C PRO A 193 -44.98 -2.64 -7.08
N THR A 194 -45.50 -3.68 -6.41
CA THR A 194 -45.18 -5.10 -6.61
C THR A 194 -46.33 -5.88 -7.28
N THR A 195 -46.05 -7.13 -7.70
CA THR A 195 -46.99 -8.22 -8.09
C THR A 195 -47.78 -8.07 -9.40
N GLY A 196 -48.04 -9.19 -10.09
CA GLY A 196 -48.98 -9.30 -11.23
C GLY A 196 -48.57 -10.29 -12.35
N SER A 197 -49.34 -11.37 -12.52
CA SER A 197 -49.40 -12.28 -13.70
C SER A 197 -50.69 -12.00 -14.52
N ALA A 198 -51.04 -12.54 -15.70
CA ALA A 198 -50.47 -13.49 -16.70
C ALA A 198 -50.89 -12.96 -18.11
N ALA A 199 -51.01 -13.63 -19.27
CA ALA A 199 -50.77 -14.98 -19.85
C ALA A 199 -50.44 -14.77 -21.37
N TYR A 200 -49.90 -15.68 -22.18
CA TYR A 200 -50.43 -16.91 -22.83
C TYR A 200 -49.18 -17.62 -23.47
N GLY A 201 -49.04 -18.95 -23.64
CA GLY A 201 -49.85 -19.92 -24.41
C GLY A 201 -49.32 -20.03 -25.85
N ASP A 202 -48.98 -21.18 -26.46
CA ASP A 202 -48.86 -22.61 -26.04
C ASP A 202 -47.88 -23.30 -27.06
N GLY A 203 -47.27 -24.49 -26.91
CA GLY A 203 -47.31 -25.56 -25.90
C GLY A 203 -45.91 -26.17 -25.64
N GLY A 204 -45.60 -27.46 -25.80
CA GLY A 204 -46.35 -28.65 -26.25
C GLY A 204 -45.50 -29.53 -27.20
N ARG A 205 -45.03 -30.75 -26.89
CA ARG A 205 -45.28 -31.66 -25.75
C ARG A 205 -44.04 -32.51 -25.36
N ASP A 206 -44.08 -33.05 -24.14
CA ASP A 206 -43.28 -34.15 -23.55
C ASP A 206 -43.75 -35.54 -24.16
N PRO A 207 -43.25 -36.77 -23.81
CA PRO A 207 -42.44 -37.12 -22.64
C PRO A 207 -41.29 -38.15 -22.73
N GLY A 208 -40.27 -37.87 -21.90
CA GLY A 208 -39.57 -38.76 -20.95
C GLY A 208 -39.15 -40.21 -21.28
N ARG A 209 -37.93 -40.58 -20.83
CA ARG A 209 -37.71 -41.82 -20.06
C ARG A 209 -36.45 -41.77 -19.18
N SER A 210 -36.48 -42.49 -18.06
CA SER A 210 -35.35 -42.67 -17.14
C SER A 210 -34.42 -43.83 -17.55
N ARG A 211 -33.11 -43.70 -17.26
CA ARG A 211 -32.19 -44.81 -16.90
C ARG A 211 -30.76 -44.36 -16.55
N LYS A 212 -30.33 -44.67 -15.33
CA LYS A 212 -29.00 -45.26 -15.05
C LYS A 212 -29.11 -46.80 -15.30
N PRO A 213 -28.04 -47.63 -15.31
CA PRO A 213 -26.69 -47.40 -14.79
C PRO A 213 -25.54 -48.00 -15.64
N SER A 214 -24.39 -48.15 -14.98
CA SER A 214 -23.40 -49.23 -15.11
C SER A 214 -22.05 -48.94 -15.78
N SER A 215 -21.06 -49.72 -15.35
CA SER A 215 -19.65 -49.63 -15.66
C SER A 215 -19.22 -50.74 -16.63
N THR A 216 -18.20 -50.49 -17.44
CA THR A 216 -17.33 -51.58 -17.94
C THR A 216 -15.86 -51.25 -17.72
N ARG A 217 -15.15 -52.23 -17.17
CA ARG A 217 -13.72 -52.23 -16.83
C ARG A 217 -12.97 -52.95 -17.96
N ARG A 218 -11.88 -52.39 -18.49
CA ARG A 218 -10.95 -53.16 -19.34
C ARG A 218 -9.50 -52.96 -18.91
N LYS A 219 -8.86 -54.05 -18.47
CA LYS A 219 -7.40 -54.15 -18.35
C LYS A 219 -6.79 -54.22 -19.75
N VAL A 220 -5.56 -53.73 -19.89
CA VAL A 220 -4.54 -54.35 -20.75
C VAL A 220 -3.30 -54.58 -19.89
N SER A 221 -2.57 -55.66 -20.15
CA SER A 221 -1.43 -56.11 -19.35
C SER A 221 -0.40 -56.85 -20.21
N GLY A 222 0.87 -56.51 -20.05
CA GLY A 222 2.03 -57.04 -20.78
C GLY A 222 3.09 -55.93 -20.85
N SER A 223 4.34 -56.01 -20.35
CA SER A 223 5.33 -57.08 -20.09
C SER A 223 6.39 -57.19 -21.20
N GLY A 224 7.67 -57.28 -20.79
CA GLY A 224 8.87 -57.11 -21.65
C GLY A 224 9.57 -55.77 -21.36
N ARG A 225 10.67 -55.62 -20.61
CA ARG A 225 11.84 -56.45 -20.21
C ARG A 225 13.03 -56.27 -21.16
N THR A 226 14.21 -56.02 -20.57
CA THR A 226 15.53 -55.74 -21.21
C THR A 226 15.61 -54.42 -21.99
N ARG A 227 16.78 -53.76 -22.07
CA ARG A 227 18.12 -54.14 -21.56
C ARG A 227 18.80 -52.95 -20.88
#